data_AF-A0A0G1ZDC8-F1
#
_entry.id   AF-A0A0G1ZDC8-F1
#
_cell.length_a   1.000
_cell.length_b   1.000
_cell.length_c   1.000
_cell.angle_alpha   90.00
_cell.angle_beta   90.00
_cell.angle_gamma   90.00
#
_symmetry.space_group_name_H-M   'P 1'
#
loop_
_entity.id
_entity.type
_entity.pdbx_description
1 polymer ?
#
loop_
_entity_poly.entity_id
_entity_poly.type
_entity_poly.pdbx_seq_one_letter_code
_entity_poly.pdbx_strand_id
1 'polypeptide(L)'
;ATGRDPEHAVVVVTEGLLEKLDRTELEGVIAHELSHIGNRDILVSTVVVVLVGFISILADIFTRAMLHGGGRRDRGNAGGVIVLVGVALSILAPIAATLMQLAISRKREFLADASGALLTRYPEGLASALEKISKDTTPITAVTNTTSHLWIEDPYEDRKRKPFLHKLFMTHPPTAERIRALREMSV
;
A
#
# COMPACT_ATOMS: atom_id res chain seq x y z
N ALA A 1 -7.47 0.43 10.95
CA ALA A 1 -8.93 0.70 11.04
C ALA A 1 -9.70 -0.24 10.10
N THR A 2 -10.97 -0.53 10.37
CA THR A 2 -11.84 -1.35 9.49
C THR A 2 -13.22 -0.72 9.33
N GLY A 3 -13.96 -1.05 8.28
CA GLY A 3 -15.30 -0.51 8.03
C GLY A 3 -15.59 -0.30 6.56
N ARG A 4 -16.85 0.00 6.22
CA ARG A 4 -17.27 0.27 4.82
C ARG A 4 -17.24 1.75 4.45
N ASP A 5 -17.44 2.61 5.43
CA ASP A 5 -17.56 4.06 5.29
C ASP A 5 -17.22 4.73 6.65
N PRO A 6 -17.02 6.06 6.69
CA PRO A 6 -16.71 6.77 7.93
C PRO A 6 -17.73 6.60 9.05
N GLU A 7 -19.00 6.43 8.70
CA GLU A 7 -20.12 6.29 9.64
C GLU A 7 -20.16 4.88 10.28
N HIS A 8 -19.57 3.88 9.64
CA HIS A 8 -19.51 2.49 10.10
C HIS A 8 -18.06 2.01 10.28
N ALA A 9 -17.14 2.93 10.56
CA ALA A 9 -15.75 2.60 10.80
C ALA A 9 -15.49 2.23 12.27
N VAL A 10 -14.58 1.28 12.47
CA VAL A 10 -14.14 0.79 13.77
C VAL A 10 -12.61 0.84 13.81
N VAL A 11 -12.08 1.45 14.87
CA VAL A 11 -10.65 1.41 15.21
C VAL A 11 -10.48 0.41 16.35
N VAL A 12 -9.59 -0.55 16.16
CA VAL A 12 -9.26 -1.58 17.16
C VAL A 12 -7.82 -1.37 17.57
N VAL A 13 -7.57 -1.37 18.87
CA VAL A 13 -6.23 -1.22 19.46
C VAL A 13 -5.91 -2.52 20.21
N THR A 14 -4.72 -3.06 19.99
CA THR A 14 -4.27 -4.28 20.69
C THR A 14 -3.83 -3.94 22.12
N GLU A 15 -3.98 -4.89 23.04
CA GLU A 15 -3.54 -4.74 24.43
C GLU A 15 -2.04 -4.42 24.51
N GLY A 16 -1.20 -5.13 23.75
CA GLY A 16 0.24 -4.87 23.70
C GLY A 16 0.60 -3.47 23.19
N LEU A 17 -0.23 -2.85 22.32
CA LEU A 17 0.00 -1.47 21.90
C LEU A 17 -0.33 -0.48 23.02
N LEU A 18 -1.42 -0.74 23.78
CA LEU A 18 -1.80 0.06 24.96
C LEU A 18 -0.75 0.00 26.08
N GLU A 19 -0.09 -1.14 26.25
CA GLU A 19 0.96 -1.31 27.26
C GLU A 19 2.29 -0.64 26.88
N LYS A 20 2.60 -0.57 25.57
CA LYS A 20 3.90 -0.08 25.07
C LYS A 20 3.93 1.42 24.81
N LEU A 21 2.82 1.99 24.36
CA LEU A 21 2.74 3.39 23.97
C LEU A 21 2.26 4.26 25.13
N ASP A 22 2.84 5.45 25.26
CA ASP A 22 2.28 6.46 26.15
C ASP A 22 1.02 7.12 25.54
N ARG A 23 0.36 7.96 26.34
CA ARG A 23 -0.89 8.61 25.93
C ARG A 23 -0.75 9.44 24.65
N THR A 24 0.36 10.14 24.50
CA THR A 24 0.60 11.06 23.37
C THR A 24 0.94 10.28 22.10
N GLU A 25 1.70 9.20 22.26
CA GLU A 25 2.00 8.25 21.17
C GLU A 25 0.75 7.53 20.68
N LEU A 26 -0.06 7.02 21.62
CA LEU A 26 -1.31 6.36 21.31
C LEU A 26 -2.29 7.34 20.63
N GLU A 27 -2.37 8.58 21.10
CA GLU A 27 -3.16 9.63 20.46
C GLU A 27 -2.69 9.89 19.02
N GLY A 28 -1.37 9.92 18.78
CA GLY A 28 -0.79 10.02 17.44
C GLY A 28 -1.19 8.86 16.52
N VAL A 29 -1.08 7.62 16.99
CA VAL A 29 -1.45 6.41 16.23
C VAL A 29 -2.95 6.40 15.94
N ILE A 30 -3.80 6.70 16.93
CA ILE A 30 -5.25 6.76 16.72
C ILE A 30 -5.60 7.88 15.74
N ALA A 31 -4.96 9.04 15.81
CA ALA A 31 -5.19 10.13 14.87
C ALA A 31 -4.80 9.77 13.43
N HIS A 32 -3.72 8.99 13.24
CA HIS A 32 -3.35 8.42 11.95
C HIS A 32 -4.44 7.46 11.43
N GLU A 33 -4.93 6.53 12.26
CA GLU A 33 -6.00 5.61 11.89
C GLU A 33 -7.33 6.31 11.57
N LEU A 34 -7.68 7.33 12.35
CA LEU A 34 -8.84 8.19 12.09
C LEU A 34 -8.66 8.97 10.79
N SER A 35 -7.43 9.37 10.46
CA SER A 35 -7.13 10.05 9.21
C SER A 35 -7.36 9.16 7.99
N HIS A 36 -7.06 7.86 8.05
CA HIS A 36 -7.42 6.94 6.97
C HIS A 36 -8.93 6.89 6.73
N ILE A 37 -9.72 6.89 7.80
CA ILE A 37 -11.17 6.91 7.72
C ILE A 37 -11.66 8.24 7.12
N GLY A 38 -11.22 9.37 7.68
CA GLY A 38 -11.63 10.70 7.24
C GLY A 38 -11.24 11.00 5.80
N ASN A 39 -10.09 10.49 5.35
CA ASN A 39 -9.62 10.65 3.99
C ASN A 39 -10.22 9.65 2.97
N ARG A 40 -11.07 8.73 3.44
CA ARG A 40 -11.77 7.72 2.62
C ARG A 40 -10.81 6.77 1.89
N ASP A 41 -9.77 6.32 2.56
CA ASP A 41 -8.70 5.51 1.95
C ASP A 41 -9.21 4.15 1.48
N ILE A 42 -10.21 3.59 2.18
CA ILE A 42 -10.89 2.34 1.82
C ILE A 42 -11.58 2.48 0.45
N LEU A 43 -12.26 3.59 0.21
CA LEU A 43 -12.92 3.88 -1.07
C LEU A 43 -11.87 4.04 -2.18
N VAL A 44 -10.83 4.82 -1.94
CA VAL A 44 -9.75 5.05 -2.91
C VAL A 44 -9.08 3.73 -3.28
N SER A 45 -8.70 2.92 -2.29
CA SER A 45 -8.05 1.62 -2.51
C SER A 45 -8.96 0.68 -3.30
N THR A 46 -10.25 0.63 -2.96
CA THR A 46 -11.25 -0.22 -3.65
C THR A 46 -11.40 0.19 -5.12
N VAL A 47 -11.53 1.49 -5.41
CA VAL A 47 -11.62 2.00 -6.78
C VAL A 47 -10.35 1.66 -7.57
N VAL A 48 -9.17 1.83 -6.97
CA VAL A 48 -7.90 1.49 -7.62
C VAL A 48 -7.82 -0.01 -7.92
N VAL A 49 -8.17 -0.88 -6.97
CA VAL A 49 -8.18 -2.34 -7.17
C VAL A 49 -9.11 -2.74 -8.32
N VAL A 50 -10.32 -2.16 -8.37
CA VAL A 50 -11.28 -2.43 -9.45
C VAL A 50 -10.72 -2.00 -10.81
N LEU A 51 -10.09 -0.83 -10.90
CA LEU A 51 -9.48 -0.34 -12.15
C LEU A 51 -8.29 -1.21 -12.60
N VAL A 52 -7.40 -1.59 -11.67
CA VAL A 52 -6.27 -2.48 -11.94
C VAL A 52 -6.79 -3.85 -12.41
N GLY A 53 -7.80 -4.39 -11.75
CA GLY A 53 -8.46 -5.65 -12.12
C GLY A 53 -9.10 -5.58 -13.51
N PHE A 54 -9.81 -4.48 -13.81
CA PHE A 54 -10.42 -4.25 -15.12
C PHE A 54 -9.38 -4.21 -16.25
N ILE A 55 -8.29 -3.45 -16.07
CA ILE A 55 -7.18 -3.39 -17.04
C ILE A 55 -6.55 -4.77 -17.22
N SER A 56 -6.38 -5.53 -16.13
CA SER A 56 -5.79 -6.88 -16.17
C SER A 56 -6.68 -7.87 -16.94
N ILE A 57 -8.00 -7.80 -16.75
CA ILE A 57 -8.96 -8.62 -17.50
C ILE A 57 -8.92 -8.27 -18.99
N LEU A 58 -8.90 -6.98 -19.34
CA LEU A 58 -8.79 -6.55 -20.74
C LEU A 58 -7.48 -7.03 -21.39
N ALA A 59 -6.36 -6.93 -20.67
CA ALA A 59 -5.07 -7.41 -21.12
C ALA A 59 -5.07 -8.93 -21.35
N ASP A 60 -5.67 -9.71 -20.46
CA ASP A 60 -5.80 -11.16 -20.59
C ASP A 60 -6.69 -11.55 -21.78
N ILE A 61 -7.88 -10.93 -21.92
CA ILE A 61 -8.78 -11.14 -23.06
C ILE A 61 -8.07 -10.83 -24.37
N PHE A 62 -7.39 -9.69 -24.46
CA PHE A 62 -6.66 -9.28 -25.66
C PHE A 62 -5.53 -10.27 -26.01
N THR A 63 -4.78 -10.73 -25.00
CA THR A 63 -3.72 -11.74 -25.19
C THR A 63 -4.29 -13.05 -25.70
N ARG A 64 -5.38 -13.53 -25.09
CA ARG A 64 -6.05 -14.78 -25.51
C ARG A 64 -6.58 -14.67 -26.93
N ALA A 65 -7.22 -13.56 -27.27
CA ALA A 65 -7.75 -13.29 -28.61
C ALA A 65 -6.63 -13.24 -29.66
N MET A 66 -5.49 -12.62 -29.35
CA MET A 66 -4.33 -12.57 -30.26
C MET A 66 -3.66 -13.94 -30.43
N LEU A 67 -3.50 -14.72 -29.35
CA LEU A 67 -2.86 -16.04 -29.39
C LEU A 67 -3.75 -17.12 -30.04
N HIS A 68 -5.06 -17.11 -29.79
CA HIS A 68 -6.01 -18.13 -30.26
C HIS A 68 -6.79 -17.73 -31.52
N GLY A 69 -6.93 -16.43 -31.82
CA GLY A 69 -7.61 -15.91 -33.01
C GLY A 69 -6.72 -15.86 -34.26
N GLY A 70 -5.42 -16.16 -34.15
CA GLY A 70 -4.42 -16.05 -35.23
C GLY A 70 -4.43 -17.18 -36.27
N GLY A 71 -5.58 -17.82 -36.51
CA GLY A 71 -5.76 -18.85 -37.54
C GLY A 71 -6.11 -18.27 -38.91
N ARG A 72 -5.16 -18.36 -39.86
CA ARG A 72 -5.31 -18.16 -41.32
C ARG A 72 -5.54 -16.72 -41.83
N ARG A 73 -4.45 -15.93 -41.95
CA ARG A 73 -4.19 -15.14 -43.18
C ARG A 73 -2.80 -14.49 -43.12
N ASP A 74 -1.94 -14.88 -44.06
CA ASP A 74 -0.72 -14.23 -44.52
C ASP A 74 -0.01 -13.31 -43.51
N ARG A 75 0.80 -13.92 -42.63
CA ARG A 75 1.70 -13.17 -41.74
C ARG A 75 2.92 -12.69 -42.52
N GLY A 76 2.81 -11.54 -43.16
CA GLY A 76 3.97 -10.72 -43.48
C GLY A 76 4.66 -10.23 -42.18
N ASN A 77 5.86 -9.66 -42.31
CA ASN A 77 6.70 -9.19 -41.19
C ASN A 77 5.94 -8.24 -40.22
N ALA A 78 4.98 -7.48 -40.73
CA ALA A 78 4.14 -6.57 -39.94
C ALA A 78 3.19 -7.27 -38.95
N GLY A 79 2.65 -8.45 -39.29
CA GLY A 79 1.74 -9.19 -38.41
C GLY A 79 2.45 -9.78 -37.19
N GLY A 80 3.71 -10.21 -37.35
CA GLY A 80 4.53 -10.70 -36.24
C GLY A 80 4.88 -9.60 -35.23
N VAL A 81 5.18 -8.39 -35.72
CA VAL A 81 5.48 -7.23 -34.86
C VAL A 81 4.26 -6.82 -34.03
N ILE A 82 3.06 -6.80 -34.62
CA ILE A 82 1.82 -6.44 -33.89
C ILE A 82 1.52 -7.46 -32.78
N VAL A 83 1.73 -8.76 -33.02
CA VAL A 83 1.57 -9.80 -31.99
C VAL A 83 2.60 -9.63 -30.87
N LEU A 84 3.86 -9.37 -31.22
CA LEU A 84 4.93 -9.16 -30.24
C LEU A 84 4.65 -7.94 -29.35
N VAL A 85 4.26 -6.81 -29.95
CA VAL A 85 3.88 -5.59 -29.22
C VAL A 85 2.65 -5.85 -28.34
N GLY A 86 1.66 -6.58 -28.85
CA GLY A 86 0.46 -6.92 -28.10
C GLY A 86 0.73 -7.78 -26.85
N VAL A 87 1.58 -8.79 -26.98
CA VAL A 87 2.03 -9.62 -25.85
C VAL A 87 2.88 -8.82 -24.87
N ALA A 88 3.76 -7.95 -25.36
CA ALA A 88 4.55 -7.09 -24.49
C ALA A 88 3.66 -6.16 -23.66
N LEU A 89 2.67 -5.51 -24.28
CA LEU A 89 1.73 -4.61 -23.59
C LEU A 89 0.85 -5.36 -22.59
N SER A 90 0.44 -6.59 -22.87
CA SER A 90 -0.40 -7.34 -21.94
C SER A 90 0.31 -7.81 -20.68
N ILE A 91 1.64 -7.97 -20.75
CA ILE A 91 2.47 -8.23 -19.57
C ILE A 91 2.79 -6.92 -18.85
N LEU A 92 3.15 -5.87 -19.59
CA LEU A 92 3.59 -4.60 -19.00
C LEU A 92 2.44 -3.81 -18.36
N ALA A 93 1.23 -3.84 -18.92
CA ALA A 93 0.11 -3.04 -18.42
C ALA A 93 -0.34 -3.45 -16.99
N PRO A 94 -0.54 -4.74 -16.65
CA PRO A 94 -0.84 -5.14 -15.28
C PRO A 94 0.28 -4.82 -14.29
N ILE A 95 1.55 -4.95 -14.71
CA ILE A 95 2.71 -4.58 -13.88
C ILE A 95 2.67 -3.08 -13.58
N ALA A 96 2.50 -2.25 -14.61
CA ALA A 96 2.40 -0.80 -14.44
C ALA A 96 1.21 -0.41 -13.54
N ALA A 97 0.06 -1.05 -13.72
CA ALA A 97 -1.14 -0.84 -12.91
C ALA A 97 -0.89 -1.19 -11.43
N THR A 98 -0.24 -2.31 -11.16
CA THR A 98 0.14 -2.73 -9.80
C THR A 98 1.13 -1.75 -9.15
N LEU A 99 2.13 -1.30 -9.91
CA LEU A 99 3.10 -0.31 -9.43
C LEU A 99 2.44 1.03 -9.10
N MET A 100 1.47 1.47 -9.90
CA MET A 100 0.67 2.66 -9.61
C MET A 100 -0.16 2.48 -8.33
N GLN A 101 -0.81 1.34 -8.15
CA GLN A 101 -1.56 1.03 -6.92
C GLN A 101 -0.66 1.12 -5.68
N LEU A 102 0.52 0.50 -5.72
CA LEU A 102 1.47 0.53 -4.62
C LEU A 102 1.99 1.95 -4.35
N ALA A 103 2.21 2.75 -5.40
CA ALA A 103 2.58 4.16 -5.25
C ALA A 103 1.46 5.00 -4.62
N ILE A 104 0.20 4.75 -4.98
CA ILE A 104 -0.96 5.42 -4.37
C ILE A 104 -1.06 5.05 -2.90
N SER A 105 -0.93 3.77 -2.55
CA SER A 105 -0.93 3.28 -1.16
C SER A 105 0.11 4.01 -0.30
N ARG A 106 1.36 4.14 -0.79
CA ARG A 106 2.41 4.86 -0.06
C ARG A 106 2.10 6.35 0.12
N LYS A 107 1.55 7.02 -0.89
CA LYS A 107 1.15 8.43 -0.76
C LYS A 107 0.02 8.62 0.25
N ARG A 108 -0.87 7.63 0.34
CA ARG A 108 -2.00 7.63 1.29
C ARG A 108 -1.52 7.55 2.74
N GLU A 109 -0.50 6.73 3.02
CA GLU A 109 0.17 6.65 4.33
C GLU A 109 0.77 8.00 4.75
N PHE A 110 1.56 8.65 3.90
CA PHE A 110 2.11 9.98 4.21
C PHE A 110 1.03 11.04 4.42
N LEU A 111 -0.09 10.95 3.69
CA LEU A 111 -1.21 11.88 3.87
C LEU A 111 -1.95 11.61 5.19
N ALA A 112 -2.05 10.35 5.61
CA ALA A 112 -2.59 9.99 6.92
C ALA A 112 -1.66 10.44 8.06
N ASP A 113 -0.34 10.30 7.92
CA ASP A 113 0.64 10.85 8.86
C ASP A 113 0.50 12.36 9.04
N ALA A 114 0.43 13.09 7.93
CA ALA A 114 0.28 14.54 7.96
C ALA A 114 -1.08 14.96 8.55
N SER A 115 -2.16 14.28 8.17
CA SER A 115 -3.50 14.56 8.71
C SER A 115 -3.58 14.25 10.21
N GLY A 116 -2.96 13.15 10.65
CA GLY A 116 -2.89 12.76 12.05
C GLY A 116 -2.12 13.78 12.88
N ALA A 117 -0.97 14.24 12.38
CA ALA A 117 -0.19 15.30 13.01
C ALA A 117 -0.97 16.63 13.11
N LEU A 118 -1.76 16.98 12.09
CA LEU A 118 -2.62 18.17 12.12
C LEU A 118 -3.77 18.03 13.13
N LEU A 119 -4.33 16.83 13.28
CA LEU A 119 -5.40 16.53 14.25
C LEU A 119 -4.89 16.63 15.69
N THR A 120 -3.72 16.05 15.99
CA THR A 120 -3.14 16.09 17.35
C THR A 120 -2.42 17.38 17.65
N ARG A 121 -2.08 18.18 16.63
CA ARG A 121 -1.17 19.33 16.72
C ARG A 121 0.20 18.97 17.30
N TYR A 122 0.58 17.70 17.24
CA TYR A 122 1.79 17.19 17.86
C TYR A 122 2.40 16.04 17.04
N PRO A 123 3.17 16.36 15.98
CA PRO A 123 3.75 15.36 15.09
C PRO A 123 4.74 14.40 15.80
N GLU A 124 5.43 14.87 16.85
CA GLU A 124 6.40 14.04 17.58
C GLU A 124 5.73 12.84 18.27
N GLY A 125 4.44 12.94 18.63
CA GLY A 125 3.69 11.82 19.22
C GLY A 125 3.64 10.61 18.28
N LEU A 126 3.29 10.83 17.01
CA LEU A 126 3.26 9.77 16.02
C LEU A 126 4.69 9.32 15.63
N ALA A 127 5.64 10.24 15.54
CA ALA A 127 7.03 9.90 15.22
C ALA A 127 7.67 8.99 16.30
N SER A 128 7.49 9.31 17.58
CA SER A 128 7.97 8.50 18.71
C SER A 128 7.28 7.13 18.75
N ALA A 129 5.97 7.08 18.49
CA ALA A 129 5.24 5.83 18.41
C ALA A 129 5.80 4.90 17.32
N LEU A 130 6.00 5.41 16.10
CA LEU A 130 6.59 4.66 14.99
C LEU A 130 8.01 4.19 15.33
N GLU A 131 8.80 5.03 16.00
CA GLU A 131 10.15 4.65 16.43
C GLU A 131 10.14 3.50 17.45
N LYS A 132 9.22 3.52 18.42
CA LYS A 132 9.05 2.43 19.41
C LYS A 132 8.56 1.13 18.75
N ILE A 133 7.55 1.23 17.88
CA ILE A 133 6.97 0.09 17.16
C ILE A 133 8.05 -0.57 16.30
N SER A 134 8.81 0.22 15.51
CA SER A 134 9.89 -0.28 14.63
C SER A 134 11.03 -1.03 15.32
N LYS A 135 11.17 -0.85 16.64
CA LYS A 135 12.20 -1.52 17.47
C LYS A 135 11.66 -2.75 18.16
N ASP A 136 10.36 -3.03 18.04
CA ASP A 136 9.73 -4.19 18.64
C ASP A 136 10.15 -5.46 17.87
N THR A 137 10.80 -6.38 18.57
CA THR A 137 11.29 -7.64 18.01
C THR A 137 10.43 -8.82 18.44
N THR A 138 9.24 -8.56 18.99
CA THR A 138 8.32 -9.61 19.45
C THR A 138 8.02 -10.56 18.29
N PRO A 139 8.38 -11.85 18.39
CA PRO A 139 8.28 -12.77 17.26
C PRO A 139 6.81 -13.01 16.90
N ILE A 140 6.45 -12.65 15.67
CA ILE A 140 5.10 -12.85 15.16
C ILE A 140 4.94 -14.29 14.67
N THR A 141 4.03 -15.04 15.29
CA THR A 141 3.85 -16.49 15.05
C THR A 141 3.11 -16.79 13.74
N ALA A 142 2.34 -15.84 13.18
CA ALA A 142 1.49 -16.07 12.01
C ALA A 142 1.34 -14.82 11.12
N VAL A 143 2.38 -14.47 10.36
CA VAL A 143 2.30 -13.41 9.32
C VAL A 143 2.02 -14.05 7.97
N THR A 144 0.95 -13.58 7.30
CA THR A 144 0.69 -13.90 5.89
C THR A 144 0.80 -12.62 5.07
N ASN A 145 1.21 -12.70 3.80
CA ASN A 145 1.22 -11.53 2.90
C ASN A 145 -0.17 -10.87 2.77
N THR A 146 -1.24 -11.63 2.99
CA THR A 146 -2.61 -11.12 2.98
C THR A 146 -2.92 -10.27 4.22
N THR A 147 -2.29 -10.52 5.37
CA THR A 147 -2.58 -9.78 6.60
C THR A 147 -1.61 -8.63 6.86
N SER A 148 -0.52 -8.50 6.09
CA SER A 148 0.52 -7.48 6.31
C SER A 148 0.01 -6.03 6.26
N HIS A 149 -1.05 -5.75 5.50
CA HIS A 149 -1.66 -4.42 5.41
C HIS A 149 -2.47 -4.01 6.66
N LEU A 150 -2.68 -4.93 7.61
CA LEU A 150 -3.32 -4.64 8.90
C LEU A 150 -2.31 -4.22 9.97
N TRP A 151 -1.01 -4.29 9.67
CA TRP A 151 0.06 -3.96 10.61
C TRP A 151 0.49 -2.50 10.41
N ILE A 152 0.87 -1.85 11.51
CA ILE A 152 1.35 -0.46 11.49
C ILE A 152 2.74 -0.35 10.85
N GLU A 153 3.55 -1.41 11.00
CA GLU A 153 4.88 -1.58 10.42
C GLU A 153 4.92 -2.76 9.44
N ASP A 154 5.89 -2.79 8.53
CA ASP A 154 6.10 -3.95 7.64
C ASP A 154 6.65 -5.14 8.46
N PRO A 155 5.89 -6.23 8.66
CA PRO A 155 6.35 -7.37 9.46
C PRO A 155 7.54 -8.12 8.82
N TYR A 156 7.92 -7.76 7.58
CA TYR A 156 9.09 -8.27 6.89
C TYR A 156 10.26 -7.26 6.85
N GLU A 157 10.21 -6.15 7.61
CA GLU A 157 11.27 -5.11 7.64
C GLU A 157 12.65 -5.64 8.02
N ASP A 158 12.71 -6.66 8.89
CA ASP A 158 13.96 -7.13 9.50
C ASP A 158 14.76 -8.19 8.70
N ARG A 159 14.32 -8.55 7.48
CA ARG A 159 15.09 -9.47 6.62
C ARG A 159 16.19 -8.72 5.87
N LYS A 160 17.33 -8.56 6.55
CA LYS A 160 18.60 -8.01 6.06
C LYS A 160 18.87 -8.43 4.60
N ARG A 161 18.94 -7.42 3.71
CA ARG A 161 19.02 -7.46 2.23
C ARG A 161 17.66 -7.35 1.54
N LYS A 162 17.20 -6.12 1.33
CA LYS A 162 16.08 -5.83 0.42
C LYS A 162 16.63 -5.40 -0.95
N PRO A 163 16.51 -6.21 -2.02
CA PRO A 163 16.76 -5.75 -3.39
C PRO A 163 15.84 -4.57 -3.74
N PHE A 164 16.23 -3.73 -4.71
CA PHE A 164 15.42 -2.61 -5.23
C PHE A 164 13.97 -3.01 -5.54
N LEU A 165 13.77 -4.26 -6.00
CA LEU A 165 12.46 -4.84 -6.26
C LEU A 165 11.56 -4.94 -5.01
N HIS A 166 12.10 -5.19 -3.82
CA HIS A 166 11.30 -5.26 -2.59
C HIS A 166 10.72 -3.90 -2.20
N LYS A 167 11.40 -2.78 -2.49
CA LYS A 167 10.84 -1.43 -2.28
C LYS A 167 9.63 -1.17 -3.19
N LEU A 168 9.60 -1.79 -4.37
CA LEU A 168 8.48 -1.65 -5.30
C LEU A 168 7.22 -2.35 -4.78
N PHE A 169 7.37 -3.48 -4.06
CA PHE A 169 6.28 -4.32 -3.53
C PHE A 169 5.91 -4.06 -2.06
N MET A 170 6.55 -3.09 -1.40
CA MET A 170 6.16 -2.66 -0.05
C MET A 170 4.83 -1.90 -0.08
N THR A 171 3.89 -2.35 0.75
CA THR A 171 2.58 -1.70 0.95
C THR A 171 2.67 -0.44 1.80
N HIS A 172 3.65 -0.38 2.71
CA HIS A 172 3.96 0.80 3.55
C HIS A 172 5.31 1.42 3.15
N PRO A 173 5.43 2.76 3.18
CA PRO A 173 6.73 3.41 3.01
C PRO A 173 7.66 3.07 4.20
N PRO A 174 8.99 3.11 4.01
CA PRO A 174 9.94 2.81 5.09
C PRO A 174 9.68 3.67 6.32
N THR A 175 9.67 3.05 7.51
CA THR A 175 9.31 3.72 8.76
C THR A 175 10.23 4.92 9.05
N ALA A 176 11.51 4.81 8.73
CA ALA A 176 12.48 5.91 8.85
C ALA A 176 12.13 7.14 7.98
N GLU A 177 11.53 6.94 6.80
CA GLU A 177 11.11 8.05 5.93
C GLU A 177 9.88 8.78 6.51
N ARG A 178 8.94 8.04 7.10
CA ARG A 178 7.77 8.59 7.81
C ARG A 178 8.17 9.39 9.03
N ILE A 179 9.05 8.83 9.88
CA ILE A 179 9.58 9.51 11.07
C ILE A 179 10.26 10.83 10.70
N ARG A 180 11.10 10.82 9.66
CA ARG A 180 11.76 12.05 9.19
C ARG A 180 10.73 13.08 8.72
N ALA A 181 9.75 12.68 7.90
CA ALA A 181 8.73 13.58 7.41
C ALA A 181 7.93 14.23 8.56
N LEU A 182 7.53 13.45 9.57
CA LEU A 182 6.82 13.96 10.75
C LEU A 182 7.65 14.95 11.56
N ARG A 183 8.94 14.65 11.80
CA ARG A 183 9.85 15.54 12.55
C ARG A 183 10.18 16.83 11.81
N GLU A 184 10.06 16.85 10.49
CA GLU A 184 10.21 18.05 9.66
C GLU A 184 8.93 18.89 9.58
N MET A 185 7.79 18.39 10.07
CA MET A 185 6.54 19.15 10.08
C MET A 185 6.57 20.27 11.12
N SER A 186 6.12 21.46 10.70
CA SER A 186 5.72 22.54 11.60
C SER A 186 4.20 22.65 11.57
N VAL A 187 3.55 22.59 12.73
CA VAL A 187 2.09 22.46 12.90
C VAL A 187 1.54 23.49 13.87
#